data_AF-A0A2P9FAK4-F1
#
_entry.id   AF-A0A2P9FAK4-F1
#
_cell.length_a   1.000
_cell.length_b   1.000
_cell.length_c   1.000
_cell.angle_alpha   90.00
_cell.angle_beta   90.00
_cell.angle_gamma   90.00
#
_symmetry.space_group_name_H-M   'P 1'
#
loop_
_entity.id
_entity.type
_entity.pdbx_description
1 polymer ?
#
loop_
_entity_poly.entity_id
_entity_poly.type
_entity_poly.pdbx_seq_one_letter_code
_entity_poly.pdbx_strand_id
1 'polypeptide(L)'
;MPTSVTIVVALSVLLGLLVIIHAWMGTDDVDLPQVRWQLDRGSGAYLDMLDRLRSLAETPADGSTTPDVDTRRFADVVISGGNHTPTAHALVRLSDFRVVRFSVGGTPHGVVLNLASGIPDKEDATDDNWFLGKEGYDDLARVANQSLTDVDLGWFSLEQSLRDLGVRGTDRTTQASGMLRYSIAITAASRFRPIADHIAGGMDKGSPVFVTAQQVGLMRG
;
A
#
# COMPACT_ATOMS: atom_id res chain seq x y z
N MET A 1 30.84 -41.08 -30.53
CA MET A 1 30.13 -39.83 -30.22
C MET A 1 29.17 -40.07 -29.04
N PRO A 2 29.57 -39.82 -27.78
CA PRO A 2 28.64 -39.82 -26.64
C PRO A 2 28.67 -38.53 -25.80
N THR A 3 29.52 -37.55 -26.13
CA THR A 3 29.75 -36.35 -25.31
C THR A 3 28.63 -35.31 -25.41
N SER A 4 27.91 -35.26 -26.53
CA SER A 4 26.87 -34.25 -26.77
C SER A 4 25.58 -34.49 -25.97
N VAL A 5 25.26 -35.75 -25.64
CA VAL A 5 24.02 -36.09 -24.90
C VAL A 5 24.17 -35.75 -23.42
N THR A 6 25.35 -35.98 -22.85
CA THR A 6 25.61 -35.71 -21.42
C THR A 6 25.55 -34.22 -21.08
N ILE A 7 25.98 -33.35 -22.01
CA ILE A 7 25.95 -31.89 -21.83
C ILE A 7 24.51 -31.36 -21.84
N VAL A 8 23.65 -31.87 -22.73
CA VAL A 8 22.24 -31.45 -22.81
C VAL A 8 21.43 -31.90 -21.60
N VAL A 9 21.70 -33.11 -21.08
CA VAL A 9 21.05 -33.61 -19.86
C VAL A 9 21.51 -32.83 -18.63
N ALA A 10 22.82 -32.53 -18.50
CA ALA A 10 23.33 -31.72 -17.41
C ALA A 10 22.75 -30.29 -17.42
N LEU A 11 22.62 -29.67 -18.60
CA LEU A 11 22.03 -28.33 -18.72
C LEU A 11 20.54 -28.33 -18.37
N SER A 12 19.81 -29.38 -18.73
CA SER A 12 18.37 -29.52 -18.44
C SER A 12 18.08 -29.76 -16.96
N VAL A 13 18.93 -30.54 -16.29
CA VAL A 13 18.85 -30.74 -14.83
C VAL A 13 19.21 -29.43 -14.09
N LEU A 14 20.18 -28.68 -14.58
CA LEU A 14 20.59 -27.41 -13.97
C LEU A 14 19.53 -26.31 -14.19
N LEU A 15 18.86 -26.29 -15.34
CA LEU A 15 17.70 -25.41 -15.59
C LEU A 15 16.50 -25.83 -14.73
N GLY A 16 16.22 -27.13 -14.61
CA GLY A 16 15.18 -27.65 -13.74
C GLY A 16 15.43 -27.32 -12.27
N LEU A 17 16.68 -27.40 -11.81
CA LEU A 17 17.09 -27.02 -10.47
C LEU A 17 17.01 -25.49 -10.27
N LEU A 18 17.31 -24.69 -11.29
CA LEU A 18 17.19 -23.23 -11.23
C LEU A 18 15.73 -22.75 -11.20
N VAL A 19 14.82 -23.45 -11.90
CA VAL A 19 13.36 -23.23 -11.82
C VAL A 19 12.82 -23.66 -10.45
N ILE A 20 13.32 -24.75 -9.89
CA ILE A 20 12.94 -25.19 -8.53
C ILE A 20 13.48 -24.21 -7.47
N ILE A 21 14.68 -23.66 -7.62
CA ILE A 21 15.21 -22.62 -6.71
C ILE A 21 14.43 -21.31 -6.85
N HIS A 22 13.98 -20.91 -8.04
CA HIS A 22 13.06 -19.77 -8.20
C HIS A 22 11.67 -20.02 -7.59
N ALA A 23 11.18 -21.26 -7.64
CA ALA A 23 9.92 -21.64 -7.00
C ALA A 23 10.03 -21.79 -5.47
N TRP A 24 11.24 -22.00 -4.93
CA TRP A 24 11.53 -22.07 -3.49
C TRP A 24 11.92 -20.72 -2.87
N MET A 25 12.17 -19.68 -3.69
CA MET A 25 12.11 -18.27 -3.27
C MET A 25 10.68 -17.72 -3.37
N GLY A 26 9.67 -18.59 -3.23
CA GLY A 26 8.32 -18.17 -2.90
C GLY A 26 8.34 -17.75 -1.44
N THR A 27 8.39 -16.45 -1.20
CA THR A 27 7.99 -15.82 0.06
C THR A 27 6.75 -16.53 0.59
N ASP A 28 6.69 -16.83 1.88
CA ASP A 28 5.45 -17.12 2.57
C ASP A 28 4.54 -15.88 2.45
N ASP A 29 3.87 -15.75 1.30
CA ASP A 29 3.03 -14.63 0.94
C ASP A 29 1.76 -14.83 1.76
N VAL A 30 1.67 -14.09 2.86
CA VAL A 30 0.45 -14.02 3.66
C VAL A 30 -0.70 -13.68 2.70
N ASP A 31 -1.61 -14.64 2.49
CA ASP A 31 -2.72 -14.50 1.53
C ASP A 31 -3.74 -13.49 2.09
N LEU A 32 -3.47 -12.21 1.84
CA LEU A 32 -4.27 -11.07 2.24
C LEU A 32 -5.26 -10.72 1.12
N PRO A 33 -6.52 -10.39 1.45
CA PRO A 33 -7.46 -9.90 0.44
C PRO A 33 -6.92 -8.60 -0.18
N GLN A 34 -6.75 -8.61 -1.50
CA GLN A 34 -6.23 -7.47 -2.25
C GLN A 34 -7.34 -6.59 -2.80
N VAL A 35 -7.19 -5.28 -2.64
CA VAL A 35 -8.00 -4.26 -3.30
C VAL A 35 -7.09 -3.41 -4.18
N ARG A 36 -7.40 -3.30 -5.46
CA ARG A 36 -6.57 -2.54 -6.42
C ARG A 36 -7.08 -1.12 -6.56
N TRP A 37 -6.16 -0.17 -6.48
CA TRP A 37 -6.40 1.22 -6.81
C TRP A 37 -5.43 1.67 -7.90
N GLN A 38 -5.95 1.70 -9.12
CA GLN A 38 -5.28 2.33 -10.24
C GLN A 38 -5.60 3.81 -10.21
N LEU A 39 -4.60 4.56 -9.80
CA LEU A 39 -4.64 6.00 -9.69
C LEU A 39 -5.16 6.58 -11.05
N ASP A 40 -4.62 6.16 -12.19
CA ASP A 40 -4.86 6.73 -13.52
C ASP A 40 -6.27 6.46 -14.09
N ARG A 41 -7.08 5.66 -13.39
CA ARG A 41 -8.47 5.37 -13.73
C ARG A 41 -9.49 6.34 -13.11
N GLY A 42 -9.02 7.38 -12.42
CA GLY A 42 -9.85 8.48 -11.93
C GLY A 42 -10.77 8.12 -10.76
N SER A 43 -11.79 8.95 -10.57
CA SER A 43 -12.69 8.91 -9.40
C SER A 43 -13.41 7.59 -9.21
N GLY A 44 -13.85 6.96 -10.31
CA GLY A 44 -14.57 5.68 -10.27
C GLY A 44 -13.73 4.56 -9.64
N ALA A 45 -12.48 4.41 -10.09
CA ALA A 45 -11.58 3.39 -9.53
C ALA A 45 -11.22 3.66 -8.06
N TYR A 46 -11.16 4.93 -7.66
CA TYR A 46 -10.94 5.32 -6.28
C TYR A 46 -12.14 4.96 -5.39
N LEU A 47 -13.36 5.31 -5.79
CA LEU A 47 -14.57 4.97 -5.04
C LEU A 47 -14.80 3.46 -4.99
N ASP A 48 -14.57 2.75 -6.09
CA ASP A 48 -14.64 1.29 -6.15
C ASP A 48 -13.66 0.62 -5.16
N MET A 49 -12.45 1.17 -4.98
CA MET A 49 -11.50 0.69 -3.97
C MET A 49 -12.06 0.87 -2.55
N LEU A 50 -12.61 2.05 -2.24
CA LEU A 50 -13.17 2.32 -0.91
C LEU A 50 -14.36 1.41 -0.61
N ASP A 51 -15.25 1.18 -1.58
CA ASP A 51 -16.41 0.32 -1.42
C ASP A 51 -16.00 -1.15 -1.22
N ARG A 52 -14.97 -1.63 -1.92
CA ARG A 52 -14.40 -2.96 -1.69
C ARG A 52 -13.79 -3.08 -0.29
N LEU A 53 -13.05 -2.08 0.19
CA LEU A 53 -12.51 -2.10 1.55
C LEU A 53 -13.62 -2.16 2.61
N ARG A 54 -14.68 -1.37 2.45
CA ARG A 54 -15.85 -1.41 3.36
C ARG A 54 -16.53 -2.77 3.32
N SER A 55 -16.73 -3.35 2.14
CA SER A 55 -17.33 -4.68 2.01
C SER A 55 -16.49 -5.77 2.70
N LEU A 56 -15.16 -5.69 2.60
CA LEU A 56 -14.26 -6.60 3.32
C LEU A 56 -14.37 -6.45 4.84
N ALA A 57 -14.55 -5.24 5.35
CA ALA A 57 -14.75 -4.99 6.78
C ALA A 57 -16.13 -5.46 7.29
N GLU A 58 -17.15 -5.45 6.42
CA GLU A 58 -18.51 -5.89 6.75
C GLU A 58 -18.72 -7.39 6.68
N THR A 59 -17.90 -8.11 5.89
CA THR A 59 -18.05 -9.56 5.68
C THR A 59 -17.43 -10.32 6.86
N PRO A 60 -18.23 -10.90 7.78
CA PRO A 60 -17.69 -11.81 8.77
C PRO A 60 -17.27 -13.09 8.05
N ALA A 61 -16.15 -13.69 8.46
CA ALA A 61 -15.66 -14.92 7.85
C ALA A 61 -16.74 -16.02 7.87
N ASP A 62 -17.32 -16.30 6.70
CA ASP A 62 -18.18 -17.45 6.54
C ASP A 62 -17.33 -18.70 6.76
N GLY A 63 -17.80 -19.58 7.63
CA GLY A 63 -17.03 -20.68 8.18
C GLY A 63 -16.63 -21.71 7.13
N SER A 64 -15.52 -21.52 6.44
CA SER A 64 -14.85 -22.57 5.68
C SER A 64 -13.40 -22.21 5.41
N THR A 65 -12.50 -23.12 5.79
CA THR A 65 -11.05 -23.16 5.52
C THR A 65 -10.28 -21.95 6.04
N THR A 66 -9.76 -22.05 7.27
CA THR A 66 -8.94 -21.03 7.97
C THR A 66 -7.78 -20.48 7.13
N PRO A 67 -7.86 -19.24 6.61
CA PRO A 67 -6.71 -18.34 6.73
C PRO A 67 -6.47 -18.07 8.22
N ASP A 68 -5.22 -17.86 8.60
CA ASP A 68 -4.87 -17.48 9.96
C ASP A 68 -5.75 -16.31 10.45
N VAL A 69 -6.22 -16.37 11.69
CA VAL A 69 -7.19 -15.41 12.25
C VAL A 69 -6.64 -13.98 12.19
N ASP A 70 -5.31 -13.84 12.19
CA ASP A 70 -4.63 -12.56 12.08
C ASP A 70 -4.65 -11.97 10.67
N THR A 71 -4.71 -12.75 9.59
CA THR A 71 -4.71 -12.22 8.20
C THR A 71 -6.07 -11.64 7.80
N ARG A 72 -7.15 -12.18 8.38
CA ARG A 72 -8.53 -11.69 8.19
C ARG A 72 -8.77 -10.29 8.75
N ARG A 73 -7.86 -9.77 9.57
CA ARG A 73 -7.94 -8.40 10.12
C ARG A 73 -7.38 -7.36 9.18
N PHE A 74 -6.75 -7.76 8.08
CA PHE A 74 -6.07 -6.85 7.18
C PHE A 74 -6.51 -7.05 5.73
N ALA A 75 -6.37 -5.99 4.94
CA ALA A 75 -6.45 -6.02 3.50
C ALA A 75 -5.22 -5.32 2.91
N ASP A 76 -4.77 -5.79 1.76
CA ASP A 76 -3.68 -5.15 1.02
C ASP A 76 -4.26 -4.26 -0.08
N VAL A 77 -4.04 -2.95 0.02
CA VAL A 77 -4.39 -2.01 -1.05
C VAL A 77 -3.20 -1.89 -1.98
N VAL A 78 -3.34 -2.44 -3.18
CA VAL A 78 -2.33 -2.36 -4.25
C VAL A 78 -2.56 -1.09 -5.04
N ILE A 79 -1.67 -0.12 -4.87
CA ILE A 79 -1.73 1.22 -5.43
C ILE A 79 -0.73 1.33 -6.58
N SER A 80 -1.23 1.66 -7.76
CA SER A 80 -0.41 1.83 -8.97
C SER A 80 -0.77 3.12 -9.69
N GLY A 81 0.22 3.86 -10.17
CA GLY A 81 0.03 5.01 -11.05
C GLY A 81 0.27 4.69 -12.53
N GLY A 82 0.54 5.74 -13.31
CA GLY A 82 0.85 5.60 -14.72
C GLY A 82 2.17 4.89 -15.00
N ASN A 83 2.49 4.72 -16.29
CA ASN A 83 3.71 4.07 -16.75
C ASN A 83 4.95 4.64 -16.02
N HIS A 84 5.76 3.76 -15.41
CA HIS A 84 6.98 4.08 -14.65
C HIS A 84 6.77 4.67 -13.24
N THR A 85 5.58 4.54 -12.65
CA THR A 85 5.42 4.69 -11.19
C THR A 85 5.62 3.35 -10.50
N PRO A 86 6.29 3.31 -9.33
CA PRO A 86 6.38 2.07 -8.58
C PRO A 86 4.99 1.69 -8.05
N THR A 87 4.75 0.39 -7.91
CA THR A 87 3.56 -0.12 -7.22
C THR A 87 3.81 -0.14 -5.72
N ALA A 88 2.92 0.51 -4.98
CA ALA A 88 2.92 0.50 -3.52
C ALA A 88 1.80 -0.41 -3.00
N HIS A 89 2.08 -1.07 -1.89
CA HIS A 89 1.13 -1.85 -1.11
C HIS A 89 0.90 -1.09 0.19
N ALA A 90 -0.36 -0.83 0.52
CA ALA A 90 -0.76 -0.25 1.79
C ALA A 90 -1.55 -1.30 2.56
N LEU A 91 -0.96 -1.83 3.62
CA LEU A 91 -1.63 -2.78 4.50
C LEU A 91 -2.62 -2.01 5.37
N VAL A 92 -3.90 -2.36 5.28
CA VAL A 92 -5.01 -1.69 5.96
C VAL A 92 -5.61 -2.63 6.99
N ARG A 93 -5.74 -2.16 8.24
CA ARG A 93 -6.47 -2.85 9.30
C ARG A 93 -7.97 -2.63 9.11
N LEU A 94 -8.75 -3.69 8.93
CA LEU A 94 -10.17 -3.60 8.58
C LEU A 94 -11.06 -3.12 9.72
N SER A 95 -10.63 -3.24 10.98
CA SER A 95 -11.42 -2.82 12.15
C SER A 95 -11.62 -1.30 12.25
N ASP A 96 -10.68 -0.51 11.72
CA ASP A 96 -10.67 0.95 11.80
C ASP A 96 -10.20 1.64 10.51
N PHE A 97 -9.99 0.86 9.44
CA PHE A 97 -9.44 1.25 8.14
C PHE A 97 -8.05 1.89 8.20
N ARG A 98 -7.30 1.77 9.32
CA ARG A 98 -5.98 2.41 9.42
C ARG A 98 -4.97 1.70 8.53
N VAL A 99 -4.23 2.48 7.75
CA VAL A 99 -3.01 2.00 7.09
C VAL A 99 -1.93 1.77 8.16
N VAL A 100 -1.38 0.56 8.20
CA VAL A 100 -0.42 0.12 9.22
C VAL A 100 0.98 -0.15 8.68
N ARG A 101 1.11 -0.29 7.36
CA ARG A 101 2.39 -0.47 6.67
C ARG A 101 2.26 0.01 5.23
N PHE A 102 3.35 0.59 4.71
CA PHE A 102 3.56 0.74 3.28
C PHE A 102 4.70 -0.16 2.82
N SER A 103 4.56 -0.79 1.66
CA SER A 103 5.60 -1.58 1.03
C SER A 103 5.68 -1.22 -0.45
N VAL A 104 6.84 -0.82 -0.94
CA VAL A 104 7.02 -0.45 -2.35
C VAL A 104 8.04 -1.37 -2.98
N GLY A 105 7.64 -2.08 -4.03
CA GLY A 105 8.48 -3.04 -4.73
C GLY A 105 9.51 -2.34 -5.62
N GLY A 106 10.78 -2.70 -5.50
CA GLY A 106 11.88 -2.23 -6.35
C GLY A 106 13.14 -3.09 -6.20
N THR A 107 13.89 -3.28 -7.28
CA THR A 107 15.18 -4.01 -7.29
C THR A 107 16.32 -3.14 -6.77
N PRO A 108 17.25 -3.63 -5.91
CA PRO A 108 17.39 -5.02 -5.45
C PRO A 108 16.63 -5.36 -4.15
N HIS A 109 16.08 -4.38 -3.42
CA HIS A 109 15.26 -4.61 -2.21
C HIS A 109 14.12 -3.59 -2.14
N GLY A 110 12.91 -4.06 -1.82
CA GLY A 110 11.75 -3.19 -1.59
C GLY A 110 11.94 -2.31 -0.34
N VAL A 111 11.20 -1.21 -0.29
CA VAL A 111 11.13 -0.32 0.89
C VAL A 111 9.90 -0.70 1.71
N VAL A 112 10.07 -0.99 2.99
CA VAL A 112 8.96 -1.23 3.93
C VAL A 112 8.97 -0.22 5.06
N LEU A 113 7.85 0.46 5.25
CA LEU A 113 7.64 1.51 6.24
C LEU A 113 6.54 1.05 7.20
N ASN A 114 6.95 0.61 8.39
CA ASN A 114 6.02 0.12 9.41
C ASN A 114 5.47 1.29 10.24
N LEU A 115 4.14 1.40 10.34
CA LEU A 115 3.45 2.39 11.18
C LEU A 115 2.93 1.78 12.48
N ALA A 116 2.59 0.49 12.48
CA ALA A 116 2.14 -0.26 13.65
C ALA A 116 2.95 -1.55 13.84
N SER A 117 2.92 -2.09 15.07
CA SER A 117 3.51 -3.39 15.41
C SER A 117 2.47 -4.51 15.33
N GLY A 118 2.92 -5.77 15.39
CA GLY A 118 2.02 -6.93 15.41
C GLY A 118 1.24 -7.11 14.10
N ILE A 119 1.85 -6.70 12.99
CA ILE A 119 1.32 -6.86 11.65
C ILE A 119 1.98 -8.08 10.98
N PRO A 120 1.26 -8.82 10.11
CA PRO A 120 1.83 -9.99 9.42
C PRO A 120 3.12 -9.61 8.69
N ASP A 121 4.18 -10.41 8.83
CA ASP A 121 5.48 -10.10 8.24
C ASP A 121 5.52 -10.39 6.73
N LYS A 122 6.40 -9.67 6.03
CA LYS A 122 6.80 -9.98 4.65
C LYS A 122 8.32 -10.16 4.68
N GLU A 123 8.78 -11.40 4.68
CA GLU A 123 10.16 -11.80 4.99
C GLU A 123 11.23 -11.21 4.04
N ASP A 124 10.82 -10.71 2.86
CA ASP A 124 11.73 -10.27 1.80
C ASP A 124 12.10 -8.78 1.79
N ALA A 125 11.71 -8.02 2.82
CA ALA A 125 11.98 -6.59 2.88
C ALA A 125 12.94 -6.19 4.01
N THR A 126 13.74 -5.14 3.77
CA THR A 126 14.47 -4.47 4.85
C THR A 126 13.50 -3.57 5.58
N ASP A 127 13.02 -4.02 6.75
CA ASP A 127 12.10 -3.24 7.58
C ASP A 127 12.71 -1.93 8.06
N ASP A 128 12.00 -0.84 7.82
CA ASP A 128 12.30 0.46 8.38
C ASP A 128 11.29 0.84 9.46
N ASN A 129 11.71 0.67 10.71
CA ASN A 129 10.87 0.90 11.88
C ASN A 129 10.93 2.35 12.40
N TRP A 130 11.51 3.29 11.63
CA TRP A 130 11.56 4.71 12.04
C TRP A 130 10.15 5.30 12.24
N PHE A 131 9.20 4.86 11.42
CA PHE A 131 7.80 5.30 11.45
C PHE A 131 6.92 4.52 12.45
N LEU A 132 7.49 3.54 13.16
CA LEU A 132 6.71 2.72 14.09
C LEU A 132 6.07 3.61 15.16
N GLY A 133 4.77 3.38 15.41
CA GLY A 133 3.94 4.16 16.31
C GLY A 133 3.40 5.48 15.73
N LYS A 134 3.64 5.78 14.43
CA LYS A 134 3.21 7.03 13.77
C LYS A 134 2.07 6.81 12.78
N GLU A 135 1.11 5.95 13.13
CA GLU A 135 -0.10 5.71 12.31
C GLU A 135 -1.07 6.91 12.29
N GLY A 136 -0.93 7.85 13.23
CA GLY A 136 -1.80 9.02 13.36
C GLY A 136 -1.51 10.12 12.33
N TYR A 137 -2.57 10.78 11.86
CA TYR A 137 -2.44 11.92 10.93
C TYR A 137 -1.54 13.03 11.46
N ASP A 138 -1.69 13.39 12.74
CA ASP A 138 -0.92 14.47 13.37
C ASP A 138 0.56 14.11 13.53
N ASP A 139 0.90 12.81 13.68
CA ASP A 139 2.29 12.36 13.77
C ASP A 139 2.97 12.43 12.41
N LEU A 140 2.32 11.93 11.36
CA LEU A 140 2.82 12.04 9.99
C LEU A 140 2.90 13.50 9.53
N ALA A 141 1.90 14.32 9.85
CA ALA A 141 1.89 15.76 9.56
C ALA A 141 3.05 16.50 10.23
N ARG A 142 3.34 16.17 11.50
CA ARG A 142 4.47 16.72 12.24
C ARG A 142 5.81 16.37 11.60
N VAL A 143 5.99 15.11 11.18
CA VAL A 143 7.22 14.69 10.48
C VAL A 143 7.32 15.34 9.11
N ALA A 144 6.22 15.41 8.37
CA ALA A 144 6.15 16.07 7.07
C ALA A 144 6.33 17.60 7.14
N ASN A 145 6.33 18.16 8.35
CA ASN A 145 6.33 19.61 8.59
C ASN A 145 5.23 20.32 7.77
N GLN A 146 4.03 19.74 7.75
CA GLN A 146 2.91 20.17 6.93
C GLN A 146 1.62 20.15 7.76
N SER A 147 0.78 21.17 7.62
CA SER A 147 -0.53 21.16 8.27
C SER A 147 -1.49 20.23 7.52
N LEU A 148 -2.46 19.64 8.22
CA LEU A 148 -3.43 18.74 7.58
C LEU A 148 -4.26 19.42 6.49
N THR A 149 -4.55 20.72 6.64
CA THR A 149 -5.29 21.51 5.64
C THR A 149 -4.46 21.85 4.40
N ASP A 150 -3.13 21.76 4.49
CA ASP A 150 -2.23 22.03 3.36
C ASP A 150 -1.86 20.74 2.61
N VAL A 151 -2.40 19.59 3.01
CA VAL A 151 -2.15 18.31 2.34
C VAL A 151 -2.94 18.26 1.04
N ASP A 152 -2.22 18.39 -0.08
CA ASP A 152 -2.78 18.18 -1.42
C ASP A 152 -2.98 16.67 -1.69
N LEU A 153 -4.24 16.28 -1.88
CA LEU A 153 -4.75 14.95 -2.20
C LEU A 153 -5.12 14.81 -3.68
N GLY A 154 -4.74 15.79 -4.50
CA GLY A 154 -4.93 15.76 -5.94
C GLY A 154 -4.14 14.64 -6.60
N TRP A 155 -4.58 14.30 -7.81
CA TRP A 155 -4.00 13.28 -8.68
C TRP A 155 -2.46 13.28 -8.68
N PHE A 156 -1.87 14.41 -9.08
CA PHE A 156 -0.44 14.55 -9.24
C PHE A 156 0.34 14.37 -7.93
N SER A 157 -0.21 14.84 -6.81
CA SER A 157 0.42 14.71 -5.49
C SER A 157 0.41 13.27 -4.98
N LEU A 158 -0.66 12.51 -5.26
CA LEU A 158 -0.71 11.07 -4.97
C LEU A 158 0.31 10.32 -5.82
N GLU A 159 0.37 10.60 -7.13
CA GLU A 159 1.34 9.96 -8.02
C GLU A 159 2.79 10.26 -7.60
N GLN A 160 3.11 11.51 -7.29
CA GLN A 160 4.43 11.88 -6.77
C GLN A 160 4.75 11.14 -5.47
N SER A 161 3.77 10.98 -4.58
CA SER A 161 3.94 10.24 -3.34
C SER A 161 4.29 8.77 -3.55
N LEU A 162 3.81 8.11 -4.63
CA LEU A 162 4.28 6.74 -4.94
C LEU A 162 5.78 6.72 -5.20
N ARG A 163 6.27 7.70 -5.97
CA ARG A 163 7.70 7.81 -6.31
C ARG A 163 8.52 8.06 -5.05
N ASP A 164 8.05 8.96 -4.20
CA ASP A 164 8.75 9.33 -2.96
C ASP A 164 8.83 8.15 -1.97
N LEU A 165 7.78 7.33 -1.87
CA LEU A 165 7.78 6.13 -1.03
C LEU A 165 8.69 5.02 -1.57
N GLY A 166 8.83 4.91 -2.90
CA GLY A 166 9.57 3.83 -3.56
C GLY A 166 11.08 4.01 -3.67
N VAL A 167 11.61 5.19 -3.37
CA VAL A 167 13.04 5.47 -3.49
C VAL A 167 13.74 5.28 -2.15
N ARG A 168 14.75 4.40 -2.12
CA ARG A 168 15.59 4.21 -0.94
C ARG A 168 16.41 5.48 -0.69
N GLY A 169 16.42 5.95 0.56
CA GLY A 169 17.12 7.19 0.93
C GLY A 169 16.33 8.47 0.65
N THR A 170 15.05 8.37 0.24
CA THR A 170 14.14 9.52 0.28
C THR A 170 14.11 10.10 1.69
N ASP A 171 14.10 11.43 1.76
CA ASP A 171 14.02 12.16 3.01
C ASP A 171 12.75 11.79 3.81
N ARG A 172 12.90 11.70 5.14
CA ARG A 172 11.80 11.27 6.04
C ARG A 172 10.60 12.18 6.00
N THR A 173 10.79 13.48 5.78
CA THR A 173 9.68 14.43 5.66
C THR A 173 8.88 14.17 4.39
N THR A 174 9.57 13.78 3.31
CA THR A 174 8.92 13.45 2.03
C THR A 174 8.17 12.12 2.12
N GLN A 175 8.79 11.08 2.71
CA GLN A 175 8.11 9.81 2.99
C GLN A 175 6.87 10.01 3.88
N ALA A 176 6.99 10.81 4.95
CA ALA A 176 5.87 11.13 5.83
C ALA A 176 4.74 11.85 5.09
N SER A 177 5.07 12.81 4.22
CA SER A 177 4.10 13.52 3.39
C SER A 177 3.36 12.56 2.46
N GLY A 178 4.06 11.61 1.84
CA GLY A 178 3.46 10.57 1.01
C GLY A 178 2.53 9.63 1.79
N MET A 179 3.00 9.10 2.93
CA MET A 179 2.19 8.26 3.81
C MET A 179 0.97 9.01 4.35
N LEU A 180 1.10 10.30 4.66
CA LEU A 180 -0.01 11.13 5.14
C LEU A 180 -1.10 11.24 4.09
N ARG A 181 -0.74 11.55 2.82
CA ARG A 181 -1.72 11.63 1.73
C ARG A 181 -2.49 10.34 1.56
N TYR A 182 -1.80 9.20 1.51
CA TYR A 182 -2.45 7.90 1.39
C TYR A 182 -3.26 7.52 2.62
N SER A 183 -2.79 7.83 3.82
CA SER A 183 -3.55 7.59 5.05
C SER A 183 -4.85 8.39 5.08
N ILE A 184 -4.86 9.63 4.57
CA ILE A 184 -6.11 10.40 4.44
C ILE A 184 -7.00 9.79 3.34
N ALA A 185 -6.44 9.55 2.15
CA ALA A 185 -7.16 9.04 1.00
C ALA A 185 -7.75 7.64 1.19
N ILE A 186 -7.18 6.82 2.08
CA ILE A 186 -7.66 5.48 2.40
C ILE A 186 -8.44 5.51 3.72
N THR A 187 -7.78 5.77 4.85
CA THR A 187 -8.39 5.65 6.18
C THR A 187 -9.54 6.63 6.38
N ALA A 188 -9.34 7.93 6.08
CA ALA A 188 -10.37 8.95 6.35
C ALA A 188 -11.53 8.80 5.37
N ALA A 189 -11.22 8.60 4.09
CA ALA A 189 -12.24 8.43 3.06
C ALA A 189 -13.06 7.16 3.25
N SER A 190 -12.47 6.06 3.73
CA SER A 190 -13.22 4.84 4.07
C SER A 190 -14.24 5.09 5.17
N ARG A 191 -13.88 5.88 6.20
CA ARG A 191 -14.74 6.22 7.34
C ARG A 191 -15.78 7.30 7.02
N PHE A 192 -15.44 8.27 6.16
CA PHE A 192 -16.23 9.48 5.95
C PHE A 192 -16.48 9.73 4.47
N ARG A 193 -17.69 9.37 4.01
CA ARG A 193 -18.13 9.58 2.62
C ARG A 193 -17.94 11.01 2.10
N PRO A 194 -18.19 12.09 2.87
CA PRO A 194 -17.92 13.45 2.39
C PRO A 194 -16.45 13.74 2.06
N ILE A 195 -15.50 13.04 2.70
CA ILE A 195 -14.08 13.16 2.36
C ILE A 195 -13.79 12.36 1.08
N ALA A 196 -14.34 11.15 0.96
CA ALA A 196 -14.21 10.34 -0.26
C ALA A 196 -14.74 11.08 -1.51
N ASP A 197 -15.96 11.63 -1.44
CA ASP A 197 -16.58 12.33 -2.56
C ASP A 197 -15.79 13.59 -2.95
N HIS A 198 -15.22 14.29 -1.96
CA HIS A 198 -14.38 15.47 -2.18
C HIS A 198 -13.08 15.13 -2.92
N ILE A 199 -12.40 14.05 -2.50
CA ILE A 199 -11.18 13.57 -3.16
C ILE A 199 -11.48 13.05 -4.56
N ALA A 200 -12.52 12.23 -4.71
CA ALA A 200 -12.99 11.70 -5.98
C ALA A 200 -13.26 12.82 -6.99
N GLY A 201 -13.96 13.89 -6.57
CA GLY A 201 -14.28 15.03 -7.42
C GLY A 201 -13.07 15.82 -7.92
N GLY A 202 -11.92 15.72 -7.26
CA GLY A 202 -10.67 16.35 -7.70
C GLY A 202 -9.80 15.49 -8.61
N MET A 203 -9.88 14.16 -8.50
CA MET A 203 -9.14 13.22 -9.35
C MET A 203 -9.46 13.41 -10.83
N ASP A 204 -10.75 13.50 -11.18
CA ASP A 204 -11.18 13.67 -12.58
C ASP A 204 -10.82 15.04 -13.16
N LYS A 205 -10.63 16.04 -12.29
CA LYS A 205 -10.33 17.42 -12.69
C LYS A 205 -8.83 17.71 -12.76
N GLY A 206 -7.98 16.77 -12.34
CA GLY A 206 -6.54 16.96 -12.19
C GLY A 206 -6.18 18.16 -11.30
N SER A 207 -7.11 18.58 -10.43
CA SER A 207 -6.98 19.78 -9.62
C SER A 207 -6.44 19.43 -8.23
N PRO A 208 -5.72 20.36 -7.56
CA PRO A 208 -5.37 20.20 -6.16
C PRO A 208 -6.61 19.96 -5.30
N VAL A 209 -6.47 19.10 -4.29
CA VAL A 209 -7.55 18.77 -3.35
C VAL A 209 -7.04 18.93 -1.93
N PHE A 210 -7.65 19.83 -1.17
CA PHE A 210 -7.31 20.04 0.23
C PHE A 210 -8.48 19.67 1.13
N VAL A 211 -8.20 19.05 2.26
CA VAL A 211 -9.21 18.85 3.29
C VAL A 211 -9.49 20.17 4.00
N THR A 212 -10.76 20.43 4.28
CA THR A 212 -11.20 21.61 5.04
C THR A 212 -10.92 21.43 6.54
N ALA A 213 -10.88 22.52 7.30
CA ALA A 213 -10.78 22.46 8.76
C ALA A 213 -11.89 21.62 9.41
N GLN A 214 -13.11 21.62 8.83
CA GLN A 214 -14.21 20.77 9.28
C GLN A 214 -13.91 19.29 9.05
N GLN A 215 -13.39 18.93 7.87
CA GLN A 215 -12.99 17.55 7.57
C GLN A 215 -11.82 17.10 8.45
N VAL A 216 -10.87 17.99 8.77
CA VAL A 216 -9.81 17.71 9.75
C VAL A 216 -10.39 17.44 11.14
N GLY A 217 -11.45 18.17 11.53
CA GLY A 217 -12.19 17.90 12.76
C GLY A 217 -12.81 16.49 12.78
N LEU A 218 -13.39 16.04 11.67
CA LEU A 218 -13.92 14.67 11.53
C LEU A 218 -12.81 13.62 11.59
N MET A 219 -11.67 13.87 10.96
CA MET A 219 -10.53 12.94 10.94
C MET A 219 -9.95 12.68 12.33
N ARG A 220 -10.02 13.66 13.24
CA ARG A 220 -9.54 13.56 14.63
C ARG A 220 -10.58 12.94 15.58
N GLY A 221 -11.84 12.82 15.15
CA GLY A 221 -12.92 12.18 15.90
C GLY A 221 -12.94 10.66 15.77
#